data_AF-A0A9D6LZE0-F1
#
_entry.id   AF-A0A9D6LZE0-F1
#
_cell.length_a   1.000
_cell.length_b   1.000
_cell.length_c   1.000
_cell.angle_alpha   90.00
_cell.angle_beta   90.00
_cell.angle_gamma   90.00
#
_symmetry.space_group_name_H-M   'P 1'
#
loop_
_entity.id
_entity.type
_entity.pdbx_description
1 polymer ?
#
loop_
_entity_poly.entity_id
_entity_poly.type
_entity_poly.pdbx_seq_one_letter_code
_entity_poly.pdbx_strand_id
1 'polypeptide(L)' 'RRAGDRFQPTGMRGRSKSLHEFMIDEKIPRAWRDRVPLLIVNDEIAWVCGWRVDERARAPEHAPEIWRVTFRKK' A
#
# COMPACT_ATOMS: atom_id res chain seq x y z
N ARG A 1 -6.27 1.88 9.56
CA ARG A 1 -5.55 0.58 9.66
C ARG A 1 -6.30 -0.32 10.63
N ARG A 2 -6.45 -1.59 10.31
CA ARG A 2 -6.92 -2.62 11.23
C ARG A 2 -5.73 -3.46 11.69
N ALA A 3 -5.81 -4.01 12.90
CA ALA A 3 -4.82 -4.96 13.35
C ALA A 3 -4.84 -6.18 12.41
N GLY A 4 -3.67 -6.63 11.97
CA GLY A 4 -3.56 -7.74 11.03
C GLY A 4 -3.67 -7.36 9.56
N ASP A 5 -3.81 -6.07 9.20
CA ASP A 5 -3.73 -5.60 7.81
C ASP A 5 -2.48 -6.17 7.10
N ARG A 6 -2.66 -6.74 5.91
CA ARG A 6 -1.58 -7.26 5.05
C ARG A 6 -1.75 -6.77 3.62
N PHE A 7 -0.63 -6.75 2.90
CA PHE A 7 -0.59 -6.43 1.46
C PHE A 7 0.66 -7.05 0.83
N GLN A 8 0.80 -6.98 -0.49
CA GLN A 8 1.97 -7.46 -1.24
C GLN A 8 2.75 -6.25 -1.77
N PRO A 9 3.77 -5.73 -1.08
CA PRO A 9 4.48 -4.55 -1.57
C PRO A 9 5.16 -4.84 -2.92
N THR A 10 5.00 -3.94 -3.88
CA THR A 10 5.67 -4.07 -5.20
C THR A 10 7.16 -4.35 -5.07
N GLY A 11 7.67 -5.30 -5.86
CA GLY A 11 9.10 -5.68 -5.86
C GLY A 11 9.46 -6.78 -4.86
N MET A 12 8.49 -7.31 -4.11
CA MET A 12 8.71 -8.42 -3.17
C MET A 12 8.37 -9.80 -3.74
N ARG A 13 8.26 -9.95 -5.07
CA ARG A 13 7.96 -11.22 -5.75
C ARG A 13 6.66 -11.86 -5.23
N GLY A 14 5.60 -11.07 -5.07
CA GLY A 14 4.30 -11.52 -4.56
C GLY A 14 4.26 -11.90 -3.08
N ARG A 15 5.33 -11.67 -2.31
CA ARG A 15 5.34 -11.98 -0.87
C ARG A 15 4.43 -11.02 -0.11
N SER A 16 3.45 -11.58 0.61
CA SER A 16 2.60 -10.82 1.51
C SER A 16 3.35 -10.41 2.77
N LYS A 17 3.20 -9.14 3.17
CA LYS A 17 3.77 -8.55 4.38
C LYS A 17 2.69 -7.91 5.23
N SER A 18 2.86 -7.95 6.55
CA SER A 18 1.95 -7.19 7.42
C SER A 18 2.21 -5.69 7.27
N LEU A 19 1.16 -4.87 7.32
CA LEU A 19 1.28 -3.42 7.28
C LEU A 19 2.16 -2.92 8.43
N HIS A 20 2.05 -3.53 9.61
CA HIS A 20 2.86 -3.16 10.78
C HIS A 20 4.35 -3.37 10.54
N GLU A 21 4.75 -4.56 10.07
CA GLU A 21 6.14 -4.89 9.74
C GLU A 21 6.66 -4.01 8.61
N PHE A 22 5.85 -3.77 7.57
CA PHE A 22 6.19 -2.85 6.50
C PHE A 22 6.51 -1.44 7.03
N MET A 23 5.66 -0.89 7.90
CA MET A 23 5.88 0.43 8.49
C MET A 23 7.12 0.49 9.41
N ILE A 24 7.53 -0.63 10.00
CA ILE A 24 8.78 -0.71 10.77
C ILE A 24 9.98 -0.62 9.82
N ASP A 25 9.97 -1.43 8.76
CA ASP A 25 11.10 -1.53 7.83
C ASP A 25 11.31 -0.25 7.03
N GLU A 26 10.22 0.42 6.65
CA GLU A 26 10.24 1.75 6.02
C GLU A 26 10.51 2.88 7.03
N LYS A 27 10.81 2.55 8.29
CA LYS A 27 11.15 3.47 9.38
C LYS A 27 10.11 4.58 9.58
N ILE A 28 8.83 4.26 9.41
CA ILE A 28 7.73 5.20 9.62
C ILE A 28 7.58 5.44 11.13
N PRO A 29 7.72 6.69 11.62
CA PRO A 29 7.60 7.00 13.04
C PRO A 29 6.27 6.54 13.62
N ARG A 30 6.28 5.92 14.80
CA ARG A 30 5.08 5.37 15.44
C ARG A 30 3.94 6.39 15.54
N ALA A 31 4.26 7.63 15.91
CA ALA A 31 3.30 8.72 16.03
C ALA A 31 2.59 9.08 14.71
N TRP A 32 3.15 8.68 13.56
CA TRP A 32 2.62 8.99 12.23
C TRP A 32 1.88 7.80 11.62
N ARG A 33 2.09 6.57 12.10
CA ARG A 33 1.53 5.35 11.49
C ARG A 33 0.01 5.35 11.41
N ASP A 34 -0.66 5.90 12.42
CA ASP A 34 -2.12 6.04 12.42
C ASP A 34 -2.64 7.11 11.45
N ARG A 35 -1.76 8.00 10.98
CA ARG A 35 -2.07 9.09 10.05
C ARG A 35 -1.67 8.79 8.62
N VAL A 36 -1.00 7.66 8.36
CA VAL A 36 -0.65 7.23 7.00
C VAL A 36 -1.94 6.87 6.25
N PRO A 37 -2.28 7.56 5.15
CA PRO A 37 -3.45 7.22 4.37
C PRO A 37 -3.24 5.88 3.66
N LEU A 38 -4.29 5.06 3.63
CA LEU A 38 -4.33 3.80 2.90
C LEU A 38 -5.39 3.92 1.81
N LEU A 39 -5.04 3.56 0.57
CA LEU A 39 -6.03 3.30 -0.46
C LEU A 39 -6.52 1.86 -0.30
N ILE A 40 -7.82 1.69 -0.12
CA ILE A 40 -8.47 0.38 -0.02
C ILE A 40 -9.32 0.16 -1.28
N VAL A 41 -9.17 -1.01 -1.89
CA VAL A 41 -9.99 -1.47 -3.02
C VAL A 41 -10.46 -2.88 -2.69
N ASN A 42 -11.78 -3.12 -2.74
CA ASN A 42 -12.39 -4.41 -2.38
C ASN A 42 -11.94 -4.93 -1.00
N ASP A 43 -11.95 -4.05 0.01
CA ASP A 43 -11.48 -4.33 1.39
C ASP A 43 -9.99 -4.72 1.53
N GLU A 44 -9.22 -4.64 0.45
CA GLU A 44 -7.79 -4.89 0.45
C GLU A 44 -6.96 -3.62 0.31
N ILE A 45 -5.78 -3.59 0.93
CA ILE A 45 -4.84 -2.48 0.78
C ILE A 45 -4.30 -2.50 -0.66
N ALA A 46 -4.61 -1.46 -1.42
CA ALA A 46 -4.06 -1.21 -2.74
C ALA A 46 -2.82 -0.31 -2.70
N TRP A 47 -2.73 0.59 -1.71
CA TRP A 47 -1.61 1.52 -1.59
C TRP A 47 -1.41 2.02 -0.16
N VAL A 48 -0.17 1.95 0.33
CA VAL A 48 0.28 2.74 1.48
C VAL A 48 0.76 4.09 0.94
N CYS A 49 -0.10 5.11 1.02
CA CYS A 49 0.05 6.37 0.28
C CYS A 49 1.34 7.11 0.62
N GLY A 50 2.22 7.31 -0.36
CA GLY A 50 3.54 7.90 -0.17
C GLY A 50 4.67 6.89 0.08
N TRP A 51 4.37 5.59 0.14
CA TRP A 51 5.36 4.52 0.32
C TRP A 51 5.33 3.47 -0.80
N ARG A 52 4.39 2.51 -0.75
CA ARG A 52 4.37 1.35 -1.67
C ARG A 52 2.95 0.94 -2.04
N VAL A 53 2.77 0.63 -3.32
CA VAL A 53 1.55 0.07 -3.91
C VAL A 53 1.54 -1.45 -3.66
N ASP A 54 0.36 -2.04 -3.56
CA ASP A 54 0.20 -3.51 -3.61
C ASP A 54 0.44 -4.00 -5.04
N GLU A 55 1.26 -5.03 -5.21
CA GLU A 55 1.62 -5.61 -6.50
C GLU A 55 0.39 -6.03 -7.31
N ARG A 56 -0.68 -6.48 -6.63
CA ARG A 56 -1.95 -6.91 -7.25
C ARG A 56 -2.82 -5.73 -7.68
N ALA A 57 -2.59 -4.54 -7.11
CA ALA A 57 -3.28 -3.32 -7.51
C ALA A 57 -2.59 -2.61 -8.69
N ARG A 58 -1.42 -3.08 -9.13
CA ARG A 58 -0.73 -2.52 -10.29
C ARG A 58 -1.49 -2.89 -11.57
N ALA A 59 -1.85 -1.88 -12.35
CA ALA A 59 -2.44 -2.09 -13.67
C ALA A 59 -1.47 -2.88 -14.57
N PRO A 60 -1.93 -3.96 -15.24
CA PRO A 60 -1.17 -4.62 -16.29
C PRO A 60 -0.80 -3.62 -17.40
N GLU A 61 0.33 -3.86 -18.08
CA GLU A 61 0.76 -3.00 -19.19
C GLU A 61 -0.27 -2.91 -20.33
N HIS A 62 -1.12 -3.93 -20.48
CA HIS A 62 -2.06 -4.07 -21.60
C HIS A 62 -3.51 -3.90 -21.13
N ALA A 63 -3.71 -3.29 -19.95
CA ALA A 63 -5.04 -3.07 -19.41
C ALA A 63 -5.83 -2.13 -20.34
N PRO A 64 -7.04 -2.50 -20.79
CA PRO A 64 -7.85 -1.66 -21.68
C PRO A 64 -8.30 -0.35 -21.01
N GLU A 65 -8.31 -0.32 -19.68
CA GLU A 65 -8.63 0.86 -18.88
C GLU A 65 -7.73 0.89 -17.64
N ILE A 66 -7.29 2.09 -17.23
CA ILE A 66 -6.47 2.30 -16.05
C ILE A 66 -7.04 3.37 -15.14
N TRP A 67 -7.02 3.11 -13.84
CA TRP A 67 -7.35 4.11 -12.83
C TRP A 67 -6.07 4.80 -12.33
N ARG A 68 -6.03 6.13 -12.41
CA ARG A 68 -4.92 6.92 -11.89
C ARG A 68 -5.31 7.58 -10.57
N VAL A 69 -4.66 7.16 -9.49
CA VAL A 69 -4.82 7.76 -8.16
C VAL A 69 -3.52 8.48 -7.78
N THR A 70 -3.64 9.72 -7.30
CA THR A 70 -2.49 10.53 -6.86
C THR A 70 -2.66 10.93 -5.41
N PHE A 71 -1.60 10.78 -4.62
CA PHE A 71 -1.52 11.31 -3.26
C PHE A 71 -0.52 12.45 -3.25
N ARG A 72 -0.95 13.61 -2.74
CA ARG A 72 -0.10 14.78 -2.54
C ARG A 72 -0.11 15.11 -1.06
N LYS A 73 1.06 15.05 -0.44
CA LYS A 73 1.25 15.59 0.91
C LYS A 73 1.26 17.12 0.80
N LYS A 74 0.43 17.80 1.59
CA LYS A 74 0.54 19.25 1.77
C LYS A 74 1.81 19.60 2.54
#